data_AF-A0A0M3TMD9-F1
#
_entry.id   AF-A0A0M3TMD9-F1
#
_cell.length_a   1.000
_cell.length_b   1.000
_cell.length_c   1.000
_cell.angle_alpha   90.00
_cell.angle_beta   90.00
_cell.angle_gamma   90.00
#
_symmetry.space_group_name_H-M   'P 1'
#
loop_
_entity.id
_entity.type
_entity.pdbx_description
1 polymer ?
#
loop_
_entity_poly.entity_id
_entity_poly.type
_entity_poly.pdbx_seq_one_letter_code
_entity_poly.pdbx_strand_id
1 'polypeptide(L)'
;MIVINPKERKYKVHKRLFYLLISIFILSRTTYSDVPKTSDRQSSTFHKTNDAPEDLIIYEMHLRERQSVGFISLSDNYRLHNHPDWFAMPNIRHKKKKDAEYLILGLQYRNRLLSNTKISETDRVFIYDYSKDHLVSFLVKNLKAVACLDSYYIDINNYKKKGPIDQNSYQIGFAIDKNLLKGFGSKDFSGTLVFIGKKNPFNKGKVKPIRWKKMDLKEFPNIKMKPEYVSMFKGYTFGQTYQFESEGLKYYLQDIFKNENQPFEFTPKPHSSDNQPFQFTLKPHFRRLLVIKSKTKDLVFETFYSIGEGSFLIDLDSIGWRRQWTGRMFKDRPSVIFGFLYESYKCEDIDFLKLPYSKITISCDNRG
;
A
#
# COMPACT_ATOMS: atom_id res chain seq x y z
N MET A 1 -28.63 62.63 5.80
CA MET A 1 -27.41 63.40 5.46
C MET A 1 -26.43 63.22 6.62
N ILE A 2 -25.49 62.28 6.50
CA ILE A 2 -24.49 61.98 7.55
C ILE A 2 -23.18 62.65 7.12
N VAL A 3 -22.80 63.70 7.85
CA VAL A 3 -21.53 64.41 7.65
C VAL A 3 -20.44 63.62 8.34
N ILE A 4 -19.62 62.90 7.56
CA ILE A 4 -18.46 62.18 8.08
C ILE A 4 -17.28 63.16 8.16
N ASN A 5 -16.71 63.28 9.36
CA ASN A 5 -15.64 64.20 9.70
C ASN A 5 -14.33 63.90 8.92
N PRO A 6 -13.77 64.84 8.15
CA PRO A 6 -12.60 64.62 7.29
C PRO A 6 -11.29 64.29 8.06
N LYS A 7 -11.23 64.49 9.38
CA LYS A 7 -10.04 64.14 10.18
C LYS A 7 -9.88 62.63 10.44
N GLU A 8 -10.98 61.87 10.53
CA GLU A 8 -10.90 60.41 10.74
C GLU A 8 -10.48 59.62 9.49
N ARG A 9 -10.74 60.17 8.29
CA ARG A 9 -10.33 59.54 7.02
C ARG A 9 -8.82 59.57 6.81
N LYS A 10 -8.13 60.66 7.20
CA LYS A 10 -6.67 60.77 7.09
C LYS A 10 -5.94 59.80 8.03
N TYR A 11 -6.44 59.61 9.25
CA TYR A 11 -5.78 58.74 10.23
C TYR A 11 -5.83 57.25 9.85
N LYS A 12 -6.94 56.80 9.26
CA LYS A 12 -7.12 55.40 8.83
C LYS A 12 -6.31 55.04 7.57
N VAL A 13 -6.09 56.01 6.68
CA VAL A 13 -5.27 55.84 5.47
C VAL A 13 -3.78 55.83 5.81
N HIS A 14 -3.31 56.70 6.71
CA HIS A 14 -1.91 56.72 7.15
C HIS A 14 -1.52 55.45 7.91
N LYS A 15 -2.42 54.89 8.73
CA LYS A 15 -2.18 53.62 9.43
C LYS A 15 -2.05 52.43 8.47
N ARG A 16 -2.86 52.39 7.38
CA ARG A 16 -2.75 51.35 6.35
C ARG A 16 -1.49 51.49 5.49
N LEU A 17 -1.07 52.73 5.16
CA LEU A 17 0.18 52.98 4.43
C LEU A 17 1.42 52.59 5.26
N PHE A 18 1.39 52.85 6.58
CA PHE A 18 2.48 52.50 7.50
C PHE A 18 2.70 50.98 7.61
N TYR A 19 1.64 50.18 7.71
CA TYR A 19 1.77 48.71 7.72
C TYR A 19 2.24 48.13 6.38
N LEU A 20 1.89 48.78 5.26
CA LEU A 20 2.29 48.36 3.91
C LEU A 20 3.78 48.68 3.64
N LEU A 21 4.30 49.78 4.18
CA LEU A 21 5.72 50.14 4.10
C LEU A 21 6.60 49.24 4.99
N ILE A 22 6.12 48.82 6.17
CA ILE A 22 6.83 47.87 7.04
C ILE A 22 6.93 46.48 6.38
N SER A 23 5.88 46.03 5.69
CA SER A 23 5.89 44.73 5.02
C SER A 23 6.80 44.71 3.78
N ILE A 24 6.96 45.83 3.08
CA ILE A 24 7.95 45.97 1.99
C ILE A 24 9.39 45.97 2.53
N PHE A 25 9.65 46.56 3.71
CA PHE A 25 10.99 46.57 4.32
C PHE A 25 11.43 45.22 4.89
N ILE A 26 10.48 44.35 5.29
CA ILE A 26 10.77 42.98 5.74
C ILE A 26 11.02 42.06 4.53
N LEU A 27 10.40 42.33 3.38
CA LEU A 27 10.59 41.56 2.15
C LEU A 27 11.84 41.96 1.33
N SER A 28 12.42 43.14 1.57
CA SER A 28 13.63 43.62 0.85
C SER A 28 14.96 43.34 1.57
N ARG A 29 14.94 42.79 2.80
CA ARG A 29 16.16 42.45 3.58
C ARG A 29 16.65 41.01 3.46
N THR A 30 16.08 40.19 2.59
CA THR A 30 16.63 38.85 2.27
C THR A 30 17.11 38.77 0.83
N THR A 31 17.97 39.70 0.42
CA THR A 31 18.85 39.49 -0.74
C THR A 31 20.25 40.05 -0.44
N TYR A 32 21.24 39.19 -0.64
CA TYR A 32 22.66 39.46 -0.83
C TYR A 32 23.51 40.02 0.35
N SER A 33 24.39 39.16 0.87
CA SER A 33 25.73 39.53 1.30
C SER A 33 26.66 38.33 1.10
N ASP A 34 27.47 38.39 0.05
CA ASP A 34 28.69 37.61 -0.12
C ASP A 34 29.81 38.24 0.74
N VAL A 35 30.67 37.39 1.31
CA VAL A 35 32.15 37.49 1.41
C VAL A 35 32.69 36.36 2.33
N PRO A 36 33.86 35.78 2.05
CA PRO A 36 34.15 34.35 2.24
C PRO A 36 34.97 34.05 3.50
N LYS A 37 34.79 32.84 4.06
CA LYS A 37 35.77 32.21 4.96
C LYS A 37 35.90 30.71 4.69
N THR A 38 37.09 30.35 4.24
CA THR A 38 37.69 29.04 4.15
C THR A 38 37.73 28.33 5.50
N SER A 39 37.34 27.05 5.54
CA SER A 39 37.88 26.02 6.44
C SER A 39 37.30 24.66 6.06
N ASP A 40 38.19 23.73 5.76
CA ASP A 40 37.95 22.38 5.23
C ASP A 40 37.08 21.49 6.11
N ARG A 41 36.10 20.81 5.48
CA ARG A 41 35.92 19.36 5.59
C ARG A 41 34.88 18.86 4.60
N GLN A 42 35.33 17.90 3.77
CA GLN A 42 34.59 17.19 2.74
C GLN A 42 33.16 16.83 3.18
N SER A 43 32.18 17.52 2.60
CA SER A 43 30.77 17.17 2.68
C SER A 43 30.24 16.91 1.27
N SER A 44 29.61 15.75 1.15
CA SER A 44 28.55 15.40 0.20
C SER A 44 28.83 15.54 -1.31
N THR A 45 29.07 14.39 -1.93
CA THR A 45 28.30 14.01 -3.13
C THR A 45 27.28 12.94 -2.73
N PHE A 46 26.27 13.36 -1.97
CA PHE A 46 24.98 12.69 -2.06
C PHE A 46 24.42 13.08 -3.41
N HIS A 47 24.50 12.17 -4.38
CA HIS A 47 23.70 12.28 -5.59
C HIS A 47 22.24 12.46 -5.16
N LYS A 48 21.73 13.68 -5.31
CA LYS A 48 20.30 13.95 -5.45
C LYS A 48 19.85 13.16 -6.67
N THR A 49 19.38 11.94 -6.46
CA THR A 49 18.62 11.22 -7.48
C THR A 49 17.33 12.01 -7.69
N ASN A 50 17.30 12.82 -8.74
CA ASN A 50 16.07 13.38 -9.30
C ASN A 50 15.24 12.26 -9.92
N ASP A 51 14.74 11.33 -9.10
CA ASP A 51 13.86 10.25 -9.53
C ASP A 51 12.85 9.96 -8.41
N ALA A 52 11.82 10.79 -8.31
CA ALA A 52 10.51 10.28 -7.95
C ALA A 52 9.75 10.09 -9.27
N PRO A 53 9.86 8.91 -9.94
CA PRO A 53 8.88 8.52 -10.94
C PRO A 53 7.49 8.60 -10.32
N GLU A 54 6.51 8.93 -11.17
CA GLU A 54 5.06 8.84 -10.99
C GLU A 54 4.67 8.04 -9.73
N ASP A 55 3.85 8.63 -8.85
CA ASP A 55 3.36 7.97 -7.62
C ASP A 55 3.08 6.49 -7.90
N LEU A 56 3.89 5.61 -7.31
CA LEU A 56 3.90 4.20 -7.65
C LEU A 56 2.66 3.55 -7.02
N ILE A 57 1.56 3.51 -7.77
CA ILE A 57 0.33 2.84 -7.37
C ILE A 57 0.44 1.37 -7.76
N ILE A 58 0.41 0.50 -6.77
CA ILE A 58 0.48 -0.95 -6.95
C ILE A 58 -0.88 -1.54 -6.67
N TYR A 59 -1.40 -2.33 -7.60
CA TYR A 59 -2.68 -3.00 -7.50
C TYR A 59 -2.51 -4.49 -7.22
N GLU A 60 -3.52 -5.09 -6.60
CA GLU A 60 -3.69 -6.53 -6.60
C GLU A 60 -4.47 -6.99 -7.84
N MET A 61 -4.31 -8.26 -8.21
CA MET A 61 -5.13 -8.92 -9.22
C MET A 61 -5.95 -10.02 -8.56
N HIS A 62 -7.24 -10.06 -8.87
CA HIS A 62 -8.18 -11.06 -8.35
C HIS A 62 -8.69 -11.95 -9.46
N LEU A 63 -9.03 -13.20 -9.14
CA LEU A 63 -9.71 -14.09 -10.08
C LEU A 63 -11.22 -13.83 -10.08
N ARG A 64 -11.79 -13.63 -11.28
CA ARG A 64 -13.23 -13.77 -11.52
C ARG A 64 -13.52 -15.14 -12.11
N GLU A 65 -13.85 -16.08 -11.24
CA GLU A 65 -13.99 -17.50 -11.61
C GLU A 65 -15.03 -17.71 -12.73
N ARG A 66 -16.23 -17.12 -12.59
CA ARG A 66 -17.33 -17.28 -13.55
C ARG A 66 -16.97 -16.83 -14.96
N GLN A 67 -16.16 -15.78 -15.07
CA GLN A 67 -15.72 -15.23 -16.37
C GLN A 67 -14.35 -15.76 -16.80
N SER A 68 -13.67 -16.54 -15.95
CA SER A 68 -12.30 -17.03 -16.20
C SER A 68 -11.33 -15.90 -16.59
N VAL A 69 -11.38 -14.78 -15.86
CA VAL A 69 -10.47 -13.63 -16.08
C VAL A 69 -9.72 -13.26 -14.80
N GLY A 70 -8.48 -12.79 -14.97
CA GLY A 70 -7.83 -11.94 -13.97
C GLY A 70 -8.43 -10.54 -14.05
N PHE A 71 -8.76 -9.98 -12.90
CA PHE A 71 -9.39 -8.67 -12.75
C PHE A 71 -8.53 -7.77 -11.89
N ILE A 72 -8.18 -6.62 -12.43
CA ILE A 72 -7.43 -5.57 -11.74
C ILE A 72 -8.42 -4.46 -11.47
N SER A 73 -8.77 -4.26 -10.20
CA SER A 73 -9.69 -3.20 -9.84
C SER A 73 -8.97 -1.86 -9.75
N LEU A 74 -9.57 -0.82 -10.30
CA LEU A 74 -9.06 0.56 -10.26
C LEU A 74 -9.93 1.46 -9.39
N SER A 75 -10.94 0.91 -8.73
CA SER A 75 -11.98 1.71 -8.07
C SER A 75 -11.44 2.58 -6.94
N ASP A 76 -10.42 2.11 -6.20
CA ASP A 76 -9.76 2.88 -5.12
C ASP A 76 -9.15 4.19 -5.63
N ASN A 77 -8.72 4.22 -6.89
CA ASN A 77 -8.15 5.41 -7.53
C ASN A 77 -9.13 6.09 -8.49
N TYR A 78 -10.26 5.46 -8.78
CA TYR A 78 -11.31 6.02 -9.62
C TYR A 78 -12.24 6.87 -8.77
N ARG A 79 -11.89 8.16 -8.64
CA ARG A 79 -12.66 9.14 -7.87
C ARG A 79 -14.00 9.42 -8.54
N LEU A 80 -15.00 8.63 -8.16
CA LEU A 80 -16.40 8.89 -8.44
C LEU A 80 -16.99 9.77 -7.34
N HIS A 81 -18.01 10.57 -7.67
CA HIS A 81 -18.69 11.38 -6.67
C HIS A 81 -19.52 10.49 -5.72
N ASN A 82 -19.69 10.90 -4.46
CA ASN A 82 -20.46 10.18 -3.43
C ASN A 82 -21.99 10.13 -3.70
N HIS A 83 -22.43 10.46 -4.90
CA HIS A 83 -23.82 10.36 -5.32
C HIS A 83 -23.86 9.33 -6.44
N PRO A 84 -24.90 8.49 -6.48
CA PRO A 84 -24.92 7.42 -7.45
C PRO A 84 -24.82 8.05 -8.87
N ASP A 85 -23.88 7.52 -9.65
CA ASP A 85 -23.39 8.16 -10.86
C ASP A 85 -23.84 7.35 -12.08
N TRP A 86 -24.74 7.93 -12.88
CA TRP A 86 -25.26 7.28 -14.10
C TRP A 86 -24.19 7.09 -15.18
N PHE A 87 -23.05 7.75 -15.05
CA PHE A 87 -22.02 7.82 -16.07
C PHE A 87 -20.81 6.94 -15.75
N ALA A 88 -20.80 6.20 -14.64
CA ALA A 88 -19.71 5.27 -14.32
C ALA A 88 -19.89 3.91 -15.02
N MET A 89 -21.13 3.50 -15.24
CA MET A 89 -21.46 2.26 -15.95
C MET A 89 -22.80 2.33 -16.69
N PRO A 90 -23.07 1.41 -17.65
CA PRO A 90 -24.36 1.30 -18.31
C PRO A 90 -25.52 1.05 -17.36
N ASN A 91 -26.72 1.51 -17.75
CA ASN A 91 -27.95 1.15 -17.05
C ASN A 91 -28.24 -0.36 -17.23
N ILE A 92 -28.46 -1.05 -16.11
CA ILE A 92 -28.71 -2.50 -16.09
C ILE A 92 -30.15 -2.89 -15.75
N ARG A 93 -31.09 -1.94 -15.60
CA ARG A 93 -32.47 -2.21 -15.14
C ARG A 93 -33.21 -3.29 -15.92
N HIS A 94 -32.88 -3.43 -17.20
CA HIS A 94 -33.50 -4.40 -18.11
C HIS A 94 -32.61 -5.62 -18.40
N LYS A 95 -31.43 -5.72 -17.76
CA LYS A 95 -30.53 -6.86 -17.90
C LYS A 95 -30.94 -7.98 -16.95
N LYS A 96 -30.76 -9.23 -17.39
CA LYS A 96 -30.86 -10.38 -16.50
C LYS A 96 -29.70 -10.31 -15.49
N LYS A 97 -29.89 -10.87 -14.29
CA LYS A 97 -28.88 -10.89 -13.22
C LYS A 97 -27.48 -11.31 -13.72
N LYS A 98 -27.40 -12.41 -14.46
CA LYS A 98 -26.13 -12.91 -15.04
C LYS A 98 -25.44 -11.90 -15.97
N ASP A 99 -26.21 -11.15 -16.74
CA ASP A 99 -25.69 -10.13 -17.67
C ASP A 99 -25.35 -8.81 -16.98
N ALA A 100 -25.82 -8.63 -15.74
CA ALA A 100 -25.54 -7.47 -14.91
C ALA A 100 -24.30 -7.66 -14.02
N GLU A 101 -23.94 -8.90 -13.65
CA GLU A 101 -22.77 -9.20 -12.82
C GLU A 101 -21.45 -8.77 -13.46
N TYR A 102 -21.37 -8.79 -14.79
CA TYR A 102 -20.16 -8.48 -15.53
C TYR A 102 -20.49 -7.70 -16.80
N LEU A 103 -20.08 -6.43 -16.83
CA LEU A 103 -20.36 -5.50 -17.91
C LEU A 103 -19.08 -5.11 -18.62
N ILE A 104 -19.00 -5.36 -19.93
CA ILE A 104 -17.97 -4.77 -20.77
C ILE A 104 -18.34 -3.30 -21.00
N LEU A 105 -17.41 -2.40 -20.66
CA LEU A 105 -17.61 -0.96 -20.75
C LEU A 105 -17.31 -0.45 -22.15
N GLY A 106 -18.28 0.24 -22.75
CA GLY A 106 -18.12 0.91 -24.04
C GLY A 106 -17.17 2.12 -23.96
N LEU A 107 -16.86 2.70 -25.13
CA LEU A 107 -15.85 3.75 -25.29
C LEU A 107 -16.05 4.95 -24.34
N GLN A 108 -17.29 5.41 -24.16
CA GLN A 108 -17.59 6.55 -23.28
C GLN A 108 -17.17 6.29 -21.82
N TYR A 109 -17.53 5.12 -21.27
CA TYR A 109 -17.19 4.73 -19.90
C TYR A 109 -15.69 4.47 -19.74
N ARG A 110 -15.07 3.84 -20.74
CA ARG A 110 -13.63 3.61 -20.78
C ARG A 110 -12.85 4.92 -20.77
N ASN A 111 -13.18 5.86 -21.64
CA ASN A 111 -12.52 7.17 -21.70
C ASN A 111 -12.61 7.90 -20.35
N ARG A 112 -13.74 7.77 -19.66
CA ARG A 112 -13.93 8.34 -18.33
C ARG A 112 -13.07 7.65 -17.27
N LEU A 113 -13.04 6.32 -17.25
CA LEU A 113 -12.18 5.55 -16.35
C LEU A 113 -10.71 5.99 -16.52
N LEU A 114 -10.23 6.00 -17.76
CA LEU A 114 -8.86 6.36 -18.11
C LEU A 114 -8.52 7.81 -17.71
N SER A 115 -9.40 8.78 -18.01
CA SER A 115 -9.14 10.18 -17.68
C SER A 115 -9.09 10.44 -16.16
N ASN A 116 -9.97 9.80 -15.38
CA ASN A 116 -10.02 10.00 -13.93
C ASN A 116 -8.91 9.24 -13.19
N THR A 117 -8.43 8.14 -13.74
CA THR A 117 -7.29 7.38 -13.20
C THR A 117 -5.95 7.87 -13.73
N LYS A 118 -5.95 8.82 -14.69
CA LYS A 118 -4.76 9.33 -15.39
C LYS A 118 -3.98 8.25 -16.15
N ILE A 119 -4.67 7.21 -16.59
CA ILE A 119 -4.11 6.11 -17.38
C ILE A 119 -4.30 6.43 -18.87
N SER A 120 -3.28 6.21 -19.69
CA SER A 120 -3.33 6.32 -21.15
C SER A 120 -3.58 4.99 -21.83
N GLU A 121 -4.24 5.02 -22.99
CA GLU A 121 -4.34 3.87 -23.89
C GLU A 121 -2.98 3.32 -24.35
N THR A 122 -1.95 4.16 -24.33
CA THR A 122 -0.58 3.81 -24.69
C THR A 122 0.23 3.22 -23.54
N ASP A 123 -0.29 3.28 -22.31
CA ASP A 123 0.35 2.67 -21.16
C ASP A 123 0.30 1.15 -21.24
N ARG A 124 1.07 0.52 -20.35
CA ARG A 124 1.11 -0.92 -20.20
C ARG A 124 0.71 -1.31 -18.79
N VAL A 125 -0.03 -2.40 -18.69
CA VAL A 125 -0.25 -3.13 -17.45
C VAL A 125 0.89 -4.13 -17.29
N PHE A 126 1.69 -3.99 -16.24
CA PHE A 126 2.75 -4.91 -15.84
C PHE A 126 2.26 -5.75 -14.66
N ILE A 127 2.32 -7.06 -14.77
CA ILE A 127 1.81 -7.99 -13.75
C ILE A 127 2.96 -8.89 -13.32
N TYR A 128 3.39 -8.73 -12.07
CA TYR A 128 4.53 -9.44 -11.51
C TYR A 128 4.09 -10.43 -10.43
N ASP A 129 4.26 -11.72 -10.70
CA ASP A 129 4.22 -12.76 -9.68
C ASP A 129 5.59 -12.85 -9.01
N TYR A 130 5.70 -12.25 -7.83
CA TYR A 130 6.97 -12.23 -7.09
C TYR A 130 7.31 -13.59 -6.48
N SER A 131 6.34 -14.50 -6.35
CA SER A 131 6.56 -15.84 -5.81
C SER A 131 7.18 -16.79 -6.83
N LYS A 132 6.92 -16.55 -8.12
CA LYS A 132 7.46 -17.31 -9.27
C LYS A 132 8.52 -16.55 -10.07
N ASP A 133 8.80 -15.30 -9.73
CA ASP A 133 9.61 -14.39 -10.53
C ASP A 133 9.15 -14.31 -12.00
N HIS A 134 7.82 -14.27 -12.19
CA HIS A 134 7.18 -14.26 -13.49
C HIS A 134 6.55 -12.90 -13.77
N LEU A 135 6.81 -12.32 -14.94
CA LEU A 135 6.36 -10.98 -15.31
C LEU A 135 5.78 -11.02 -16.72
N VAL A 136 4.56 -10.54 -16.86
CA VAL A 136 3.91 -10.33 -18.17
C VAL A 136 3.50 -8.86 -18.31
N SER A 137 3.23 -8.43 -19.56
CA SER A 137 2.70 -7.09 -19.78
C SER A 137 1.78 -7.00 -20.99
N PHE A 138 0.79 -6.11 -20.90
CA PHE A 138 -0.23 -5.88 -21.92
C PHE A 138 -0.38 -4.38 -22.17
N LEU A 139 -0.65 -3.99 -23.42
CA LEU A 139 -1.05 -2.61 -23.72
C LEU A 139 -2.45 -2.35 -23.17
N VAL A 140 -2.66 -1.21 -22.52
CA VAL A 140 -3.96 -0.82 -21.96
C VAL A 140 -5.04 -0.88 -23.04
N LYS A 141 -4.79 -0.35 -24.25
CA LYS A 141 -5.72 -0.40 -25.39
C LYS A 141 -6.21 -1.78 -25.81
N ASN A 142 -5.47 -2.84 -25.46
CA ASN A 142 -5.84 -4.21 -25.81
C ASN A 142 -6.67 -4.90 -24.71
N LEU A 143 -6.83 -4.27 -23.54
CA LEU A 143 -7.57 -4.83 -22.42
C LEU A 143 -9.02 -4.35 -22.41
N LYS A 144 -9.93 -5.23 -22.00
CA LYS A 144 -11.34 -4.85 -21.79
C LYS A 144 -11.45 -4.06 -20.48
N ALA A 145 -12.06 -2.88 -20.55
CA ALA A 145 -12.54 -2.19 -19.36
C ALA A 145 -13.88 -2.81 -18.96
N VAL A 146 -14.04 -3.15 -17.69
CA VAL A 146 -15.22 -3.85 -17.20
C VAL A 146 -15.70 -3.30 -15.87
N ALA A 147 -16.99 -3.45 -15.60
CA ALA A 147 -17.57 -3.33 -14.27
C ALA A 147 -18.04 -4.71 -13.79
N CYS A 148 -17.62 -5.09 -12.59
CA CYS A 148 -18.03 -6.31 -11.91
C CYS A 148 -18.92 -5.94 -10.72
N LEU A 149 -20.13 -6.48 -10.67
CA LEU A 149 -21.08 -6.23 -9.60
C LEU A 149 -21.10 -7.44 -8.66
N ASP A 150 -21.18 -7.20 -7.35
CA ASP A 150 -21.41 -8.32 -6.44
C ASP A 150 -22.83 -8.85 -6.64
N SER A 151 -22.94 -10.17 -6.81
CA SER A 151 -24.21 -10.87 -6.95
C SER A 151 -25.17 -10.68 -5.76
N TYR A 152 -24.64 -10.34 -4.58
CA TYR A 152 -25.40 -9.97 -3.38
C TYR A 152 -26.14 -8.63 -3.54
N TYR A 153 -25.49 -7.63 -4.15
CA TYR A 153 -26.14 -6.34 -4.44
C TYR A 153 -27.11 -6.40 -5.63
N ILE A 154 -27.06 -7.48 -6.42
CA ILE A 154 -28.05 -7.78 -7.47
C ILE A 154 -29.23 -8.55 -6.87
N ASP A 155 -29.66 -8.20 -5.65
CA ASP A 155 -30.86 -8.78 -5.07
C ASP A 155 -32.11 -8.29 -5.81
N ILE A 156 -32.95 -9.27 -6.10
CA ILE A 156 -33.77 -9.42 -7.31
C ILE A 156 -35.05 -8.57 -7.25
N ASN A 157 -35.25 -7.83 -6.15
CA ASN A 157 -36.43 -7.02 -5.90
C ASN A 157 -36.17 -5.50 -5.80
N ASN A 158 -34.91 -5.04 -5.72
CA ASN A 158 -34.60 -3.62 -5.45
C ASN A 158 -33.76 -2.88 -6.52
N TYR A 159 -32.99 -3.54 -7.40
CA TYR A 159 -32.25 -2.80 -8.44
C TYR A 159 -33.15 -2.18 -9.54
N LYS A 160 -34.44 -2.58 -9.56
CA LYS A 160 -35.49 -1.92 -10.35
C LYS A 160 -35.99 -0.61 -9.72
N LYS A 161 -35.62 -0.28 -8.48
CA LYS A 161 -35.94 1.02 -7.87
C LYS A 161 -35.24 2.14 -8.63
N LYS A 162 -35.87 3.32 -8.68
CA LYS A 162 -35.37 4.47 -9.43
C LYS A 162 -34.06 5.00 -8.83
N GLY A 163 -32.93 4.58 -9.36
CA GLY A 163 -31.64 5.21 -9.04
C GLY A 163 -30.47 4.57 -9.78
N PRO A 164 -29.32 5.24 -9.83
CA PRO A 164 -28.06 4.67 -10.30
C PRO A 164 -27.57 3.67 -9.23
N ILE A 165 -26.74 2.71 -9.64
CA ILE A 165 -26.19 1.73 -8.69
C ILE A 165 -25.18 2.45 -7.79
N ASP A 166 -25.22 2.13 -6.50
CA ASP A 166 -24.23 2.63 -5.56
C ASP A 166 -22.81 2.18 -5.96
N GLN A 167 -21.85 3.10 -5.86
CA GLN A 167 -20.47 2.84 -6.28
C GLN A 167 -19.77 1.75 -5.45
N ASN A 168 -20.24 1.49 -4.22
CA ASN A 168 -19.72 0.42 -3.38
C ASN A 168 -20.27 -0.95 -3.79
N SER A 169 -21.33 -0.99 -4.62
CA SER A 169 -21.91 -2.25 -5.10
C SER A 169 -21.19 -2.84 -6.32
N TYR A 170 -20.11 -2.22 -6.78
CA TYR A 170 -19.35 -2.68 -7.93
C TYR A 170 -17.87 -2.29 -7.91
N GLN A 171 -17.08 -3.04 -8.66
CA GLN A 171 -15.68 -2.80 -8.92
C GLN A 171 -15.46 -2.54 -10.42
N ILE A 172 -14.68 -1.51 -10.77
CA ILE A 172 -14.38 -1.15 -12.17
C ILE A 172 -12.88 -1.24 -12.40
N GLY A 173 -12.49 -1.81 -13.55
CA GLY A 173 -11.09 -1.89 -13.93
C GLY A 173 -10.87 -2.68 -15.21
N PHE A 174 -9.75 -3.39 -15.28
CA PHE A 174 -9.36 -4.16 -16.47
C PHE A 174 -9.55 -5.67 -16.25
N ALA A 175 -10.03 -6.35 -17.29
CA ALA A 175 -10.10 -7.80 -17.35
C ALA A 175 -9.08 -8.38 -18.33
N ILE A 176 -8.45 -9.48 -17.93
CA ILE A 176 -7.45 -10.21 -18.70
C ILE A 176 -7.84 -11.67 -18.75
N ASP A 177 -7.88 -12.26 -19.95
CA ASP A 177 -8.17 -13.67 -20.13
C ASP A 177 -7.17 -14.53 -19.33
N LYS A 178 -7.67 -15.44 -18.49
CA LYS A 178 -6.84 -16.32 -17.66
C LYS A 178 -5.85 -17.16 -18.47
N ASN A 179 -6.15 -17.47 -19.73
CA ASN A 179 -5.25 -18.20 -20.62
C ASN A 179 -3.98 -17.42 -20.98
N LEU A 180 -4.03 -16.08 -20.89
CA LEU A 180 -2.87 -15.20 -21.09
C LEU A 180 -2.01 -15.07 -19.82
N LEU A 181 -2.49 -15.60 -18.70
CA LEU A 181 -1.84 -15.58 -17.39
C LEU A 181 -1.30 -16.97 -16.99
N LYS A 182 -0.93 -17.79 -17.98
CA LYS A 182 -0.26 -19.07 -17.75
C LYS A 182 1.12 -18.84 -17.14
N GLY A 183 1.51 -19.69 -16.17
CA GLY A 183 2.81 -19.61 -15.50
C GLY A 183 2.80 -18.91 -14.15
N PHE A 184 1.68 -18.29 -13.78
CA PHE A 184 1.45 -17.74 -12.44
C PHE A 184 1.29 -18.87 -11.39
N GLY A 185 1.78 -18.62 -10.19
CA GLY A 185 1.93 -19.62 -9.14
C GLY A 185 0.64 -19.96 -8.40
N SER A 186 -0.21 -18.96 -8.15
CA SER A 186 -1.48 -19.14 -7.46
C SER A 186 -2.66 -19.14 -8.42
N LYS A 187 -3.66 -20.00 -8.17
CA LYS A 187 -4.84 -20.13 -9.04
C LYS A 187 -5.72 -18.88 -9.03
N ASP A 188 -5.77 -18.21 -7.89
CA ASP A 188 -6.48 -16.97 -7.59
C ASP A 188 -5.66 -15.70 -7.85
N PHE A 189 -4.42 -15.87 -8.33
CA PHE A 189 -3.43 -14.80 -8.53
C PHE A 189 -2.91 -14.13 -7.26
N SER A 190 -3.09 -14.74 -6.08
CA SER A 190 -2.36 -14.29 -4.89
C SER A 190 -0.84 -14.36 -5.10
N GLY A 191 -0.13 -13.40 -4.52
CA GLY A 191 1.31 -13.25 -4.77
C GLY A 191 1.65 -12.47 -6.03
N THR A 192 0.68 -11.73 -6.60
CA THR A 192 0.89 -10.85 -7.75
C THR A 192 0.79 -9.39 -7.38
N LEU A 193 1.59 -8.56 -8.05
CA LEU A 193 1.55 -7.11 -7.95
C LEU A 193 1.41 -6.53 -9.36
N VAL A 194 0.57 -5.51 -9.49
CA VAL A 194 0.26 -4.90 -10.77
C VAL A 194 0.62 -3.42 -10.75
N PHE A 195 1.24 -2.96 -11.83
CA PHE A 195 1.48 -1.54 -12.07
C PHE A 195 0.98 -1.17 -13.46
N ILE A 196 0.42 0.03 -13.60
CA ILE A 196 -0.05 0.55 -14.88
C ILE A 196 0.69 1.85 -15.18
N GLY A 197 1.42 1.86 -16.29
CA GLY A 197 2.16 3.04 -16.72
C GLY A 197 3.06 2.79 -17.93
N LYS A 198 3.93 3.75 -18.24
CA LYS A 198 4.77 3.70 -19.46
C LYS A 198 5.90 2.67 -19.38
N LYS A 199 6.48 2.49 -18.19
CA LYS A 199 7.68 1.67 -17.98
C LYS A 199 7.47 0.66 -16.85
N ASN A 200 8.06 -0.52 -17.01
CA ASN A 200 8.04 -1.57 -16.00
C ASN A 200 8.79 -1.12 -14.73
N PRO A 201 8.14 -1.05 -13.55
CA PRO A 201 8.79 -0.66 -12.30
C PRO A 201 9.50 -1.83 -11.61
N PHE A 202 9.21 -3.08 -11.97
CA PHE A 202 9.68 -4.26 -11.24
C PHE A 202 11.08 -4.71 -11.67
N ASN A 203 11.86 -5.14 -10.69
CA ASN A 203 13.13 -5.84 -10.85
C ASN A 203 12.93 -7.34 -10.64
N LYS A 204 12.91 -8.09 -11.74
CA LYS A 204 12.88 -9.56 -11.70
C LYS A 204 14.10 -10.13 -10.97
N GLY A 205 13.88 -11.20 -10.21
CA GLY A 205 14.92 -11.97 -9.52
C GLY A 205 15.55 -11.26 -8.33
N LYS A 206 15.02 -10.09 -7.92
CA LYS A 206 15.56 -9.28 -6.82
C LYS A 206 14.69 -9.31 -5.56
N VAL A 207 13.63 -10.12 -5.53
CA VAL A 207 12.78 -10.36 -4.36
C VAL A 207 13.00 -11.80 -3.90
N LYS A 208 13.18 -12.00 -2.59
CA LYS A 208 13.50 -13.29 -2.00
C LYS A 208 12.63 -13.55 -0.77
N PRO A 209 12.24 -14.82 -0.53
CA PRO A 209 11.55 -15.16 0.70
C PRO A 209 12.52 -15.08 1.88
N ILE A 210 12.05 -14.57 3.00
CA ILE A 210 12.78 -14.55 4.26
C ILE A 210 12.69 -15.95 4.88
N ARG A 211 13.83 -16.47 5.32
CA ARG A 211 13.90 -17.72 6.10
C ARG A 211 14.48 -17.41 7.46
N TRP A 212 13.59 -17.20 8.43
CA TRP A 212 13.95 -16.84 9.79
C TRP A 212 14.71 -17.96 10.48
N LYS A 213 15.86 -17.64 11.08
CA LYS A 213 16.60 -18.53 11.97
C LYS A 213 16.46 -18.03 13.39
N LYS A 214 16.07 -18.91 14.32
CA LYS A 214 16.07 -18.58 15.74
C LYS A 214 17.49 -18.16 16.17
N MET A 215 17.57 -17.24 17.11
CA MET A 215 18.82 -16.78 17.71
C MET A 215 18.67 -16.60 19.22
N ASP A 216 19.80 -16.47 19.91
CA ASP A 216 19.82 -16.15 21.34
C ASP A 216 19.50 -14.65 21.55
N LEU A 217 18.77 -14.33 22.63
CA LEU A 217 18.45 -12.95 22.99
C LEU A 217 19.71 -12.10 23.22
N LYS A 218 20.81 -12.67 23.72
CA LYS A 218 22.09 -12.00 23.95
C LYS A 218 22.73 -11.50 22.66
N GLU A 219 22.42 -12.12 21.52
CA GLU A 219 22.90 -11.72 20.20
C GLU A 219 22.00 -10.67 19.54
N PHE A 220 20.80 -10.42 20.08
CA PHE A 220 19.86 -9.46 19.53
C PHE A 220 20.41 -8.02 19.68
N PRO A 221 20.33 -7.16 18.64
CA PRO A 221 20.90 -5.81 18.71
C PRO A 221 20.33 -4.99 19.86
N ASN A 222 21.20 -4.41 20.67
CA ASN A 222 20.83 -3.49 21.75
C ASN A 222 20.52 -2.08 21.21
N ILE A 223 19.54 -1.99 20.31
CA ILE A 223 19.02 -0.74 19.77
C ILE A 223 17.88 -0.28 20.66
N LYS A 224 18.06 0.87 21.32
CA LYS A 224 17.05 1.46 22.20
C LYS A 224 15.79 1.81 21.40
N MET A 225 14.64 1.37 21.91
CA MET A 225 13.35 1.81 21.40
C MET A 225 13.13 3.29 21.72
N LYS A 226 12.37 3.97 20.88
CA LYS A 226 11.92 5.34 21.18
C LYS A 226 11.01 5.37 22.41
N PRO A 227 10.98 6.47 23.19
CA PRO A 227 10.23 6.54 24.45
C PRO A 227 8.73 6.19 24.34
N GLU A 228 8.09 6.52 23.22
CA GLU A 228 6.70 6.19 22.94
C GLU A 228 6.45 4.67 22.92
N TYR A 229 7.36 3.89 22.32
CA TYR A 229 7.25 2.42 22.27
C TYR A 229 7.61 1.79 23.61
N VAL A 230 8.59 2.35 24.34
CA VAL A 230 8.90 1.91 25.72
C VAL A 230 7.65 2.04 26.60
N SER A 231 6.91 3.12 26.45
CA SER A 231 5.67 3.36 27.19
C SER A 231 4.54 2.43 26.74
N MET A 232 4.40 2.20 25.42
CA MET A 232 3.42 1.28 24.82
C MET A 232 3.59 -0.16 25.31
N PHE A 233 4.83 -0.64 25.43
CA PHE A 233 5.14 -2.02 25.82
C PHE A 233 5.35 -2.19 27.33
N LYS A 234 4.94 -1.21 28.15
CA LYS A 234 4.91 -1.38 29.61
C LYS A 234 3.95 -2.53 29.97
N GLY A 235 4.47 -3.56 30.64
CA GLY A 235 3.68 -4.76 30.98
C GLY A 235 3.55 -5.78 29.85
N TYR A 236 4.38 -5.70 28.81
CA TYR A 236 4.57 -6.77 27.82
C TYR A 236 5.82 -7.59 28.16
N THR A 237 5.89 -8.80 27.60
CA THR A 237 7.07 -9.67 27.66
C THR A 237 7.68 -9.83 26.27
N PHE A 238 9.02 -9.82 26.22
CA PHE A 238 9.78 -10.04 25.00
C PHE A 238 10.17 -11.52 24.90
N GLY A 239 9.84 -12.14 23.78
CA GLY A 239 10.04 -13.58 23.58
C GLY A 239 11.14 -13.90 22.57
N GLN A 240 10.89 -14.94 21.77
CA GLN A 240 11.86 -15.50 20.84
C GLN A 240 12.34 -14.45 19.84
N THR A 241 13.65 -14.49 19.58
CA THR A 241 14.32 -13.65 18.59
C THR A 241 14.74 -14.47 17.37
N TYR A 242 14.77 -13.81 16.22
CA TYR A 242 15.12 -14.41 14.93
C TYR A 242 16.02 -13.49 14.14
N GLN A 243 16.81 -14.09 13.25
CA GLN A 243 17.67 -13.38 12.31
C GLN A 243 17.53 -13.89 10.88
N PHE A 244 17.85 -13.00 9.95
CA PHE A 244 18.03 -13.29 8.54
C PHE A 244 19.07 -12.32 7.96
N GLU A 245 19.78 -12.73 6.90
CA GLU A 245 20.77 -11.88 6.23
C GLU A 245 20.58 -11.96 4.72
N SER A 246 20.58 -10.80 4.07
CA SER A 246 20.49 -10.71 2.61
C SER A 246 21.04 -9.38 2.12
N GLU A 247 21.78 -9.39 1.00
CA GLU A 247 22.27 -8.18 0.31
C GLU A 247 23.02 -7.19 1.21
N GLY A 248 23.80 -7.68 2.17
CA GLY A 248 24.55 -6.83 3.10
C GLY A 248 23.69 -6.19 4.19
N LEU A 249 22.44 -6.60 4.36
CA LEU A 249 21.55 -6.23 5.45
C LEU A 249 21.33 -7.41 6.41
N LYS A 250 21.34 -7.13 7.71
CA LYS A 250 20.93 -8.06 8.76
C LYS A 250 19.58 -7.66 9.29
N TYR A 251 18.67 -8.61 9.36
CA TYR A 251 17.30 -8.46 9.81
C TYR A 251 17.18 -9.18 11.14
N TYR A 252 16.57 -8.52 12.12
CA TYR A 252 16.33 -9.06 13.44
C TYR A 252 14.86 -8.88 13.78
N LEU A 253 14.22 -9.95 14.23
CA LEU A 253 12.81 -9.97 14.60
C LEU A 253 12.68 -10.41 16.06
N GLN A 254 11.81 -9.77 16.82
CA GLN A 254 11.53 -10.15 18.20
C GLN A 254 10.02 -10.22 18.42
N ASP A 255 9.56 -11.37 18.91
CA ASP A 255 8.18 -11.57 19.34
C ASP A 255 7.92 -10.80 20.65
N ILE A 256 6.76 -10.15 20.76
CA ILE A 256 6.33 -9.40 21.94
C ILE A 256 4.92 -9.85 22.32
N PHE A 257 4.75 -10.26 23.57
CA PHE A 257 3.53 -10.82 24.12
C PHE A 257 2.91 -9.86 25.14
N LYS A 258 1.59 -9.68 25.07
CA LYS A 258 0.85 -8.98 26.11
C LYS A 258 0.74 -9.92 27.31
N ASN A 259 1.01 -9.44 28.53
CA ASN A 259 0.98 -10.27 29.75
C ASN A 259 -0.44 -10.65 30.22
N GLU A 260 -1.43 -10.63 29.33
CA GLU A 260 -2.80 -11.03 29.65
C GLU A 260 -2.94 -12.53 29.45
N ASN A 261 -3.55 -13.22 30.43
CA ASN A 261 -3.83 -14.66 30.42
C ASN A 261 -4.85 -15.11 29.35
N GLN A 262 -4.93 -14.43 28.21
CA GLN A 262 -5.85 -14.77 27.13
C GLN A 262 -5.08 -15.28 25.91
N PRO A 263 -5.12 -16.60 25.62
CA PRO A 263 -4.75 -17.09 24.30
C PRO A 263 -5.76 -16.54 23.29
N PHE A 264 -5.34 -15.58 22.47
CA PHE A 264 -6.27 -14.85 21.60
C PHE A 264 -6.61 -15.59 20.29
N GLU A 265 -6.07 -16.79 20.01
CA GLU A 265 -6.44 -17.53 18.80
C GLU A 265 -6.53 -19.04 18.96
N PHE A 266 -7.65 -19.58 18.49
CA PHE A 266 -7.87 -20.98 18.17
C PHE A 266 -7.27 -21.26 16.79
N THR A 267 -6.29 -22.16 16.71
CA THR A 267 -5.95 -22.77 15.41
C THR A 267 -6.59 -24.15 15.36
N PRO A 268 -7.68 -24.36 14.59
CA PRO A 268 -8.06 -25.72 14.25
C PRO A 268 -6.98 -26.27 13.33
N LYS A 269 -6.21 -27.26 13.78
CA LYS A 269 -5.43 -28.09 12.85
C LYS A 269 -6.44 -28.80 11.94
N PRO A 270 -6.35 -28.67 10.60
CA PRO A 270 -7.25 -29.38 9.71
C PRO A 270 -6.93 -30.87 9.77
N HIS A 271 -7.92 -31.66 10.20
CA HIS A 271 -8.04 -33.10 10.05
C HIS A 271 -6.75 -33.94 10.21
N SER A 272 -6.49 -34.41 11.43
CA SER A 272 -6.07 -35.78 11.64
C SER A 272 -7.06 -36.43 12.61
N SER A 273 -7.54 -37.61 12.26
CA SER A 273 -8.58 -38.41 12.90
C SER A 273 -8.23 -38.94 14.30
N ASP A 274 -7.46 -38.22 15.10
CA ASP A 274 -7.02 -38.66 16.42
C ASP A 274 -7.43 -37.63 17.48
N ASN A 275 -7.93 -38.11 18.61
CA ASN A 275 -8.28 -37.38 19.83
C ASN A 275 -7.07 -36.66 20.46
N GLN A 276 -6.38 -35.78 19.73
CA GLN A 276 -5.34 -34.93 20.28
C GLN A 276 -5.96 -33.74 21.02
N PRO A 277 -5.51 -33.45 22.25
CA PRO A 277 -5.97 -32.28 22.97
C PRO A 277 -5.64 -31.00 22.18
N PHE A 278 -6.58 -30.05 22.18
CA PHE A 278 -6.38 -28.73 21.60
C PHE A 278 -5.13 -28.08 22.17
N GLN A 279 -4.16 -27.79 21.30
CA GLN A 279 -2.91 -27.17 21.71
C GLN A 279 -3.07 -25.64 21.66
N PHE A 280 -3.07 -25.01 22.83
CA PHE A 280 -3.03 -23.54 22.93
C PHE A 280 -1.60 -23.07 22.66
N THR A 281 -1.39 -22.42 21.51
CA THR A 281 -0.13 -21.72 21.23
C THR A 281 -0.31 -20.24 21.53
N LEU A 282 0.44 -19.73 22.51
CA LEU A 282 0.59 -18.29 22.72
C LEU A 282 1.14 -17.66 21.44
N LYS A 283 0.35 -16.77 20.83
CA LYS A 283 0.80 -15.98 19.68
C LYS A 283 1.30 -14.61 20.12
N PRO A 284 2.36 -14.09 19.49
CA PRO A 284 2.82 -12.73 19.74
C PRO A 284 1.71 -11.74 19.39
N HIS A 285 1.60 -10.68 20.18
CA HIS A 285 0.71 -9.56 19.86
C HIS A 285 1.40 -8.58 18.91
N PHE A 286 2.73 -8.46 19.04
CA PHE A 286 3.55 -7.63 18.18
C PHE A 286 4.81 -8.37 17.75
N ARG A 287 5.38 -7.95 16.63
CA ARG A 287 6.74 -8.28 16.23
C ARG A 287 7.51 -7.01 15.93
N ARG A 288 8.61 -6.80 16.65
CA ARG A 288 9.57 -5.73 16.35
C ARG A 288 10.55 -6.21 15.30
N LEU A 289 10.64 -5.50 14.19
CA LEU A 289 11.61 -5.74 13.13
C LEU A 289 12.67 -4.64 13.15
N LEU A 290 13.93 -5.04 13.16
CA LEU A 290 15.09 -4.17 12.99
C LEU A 290 15.87 -4.62 11.75
N VAL A 291 16.27 -3.68 10.91
CA VAL A 291 17.16 -3.96 9.77
C VAL A 291 18.38 -3.05 9.87
N ILE A 292 19.56 -3.65 9.88
CA ILE A 292 20.83 -2.93 10.02
C ILE A 292 21.77 -3.25 8.85
N LYS A 293 22.67 -2.32 8.53
CA LYS A 293 23.76 -2.60 7.58
C LYS A 293 24.76 -3.56 8.20
N SER A 294 25.12 -4.62 7.48
CA SER A 294 26.01 -5.68 7.99
C SER A 294 27.40 -5.15 8.35
N LYS A 295 27.93 -4.20 7.56
CA LYS A 295 29.26 -3.63 7.71
C LYS A 295 29.33 -2.51 8.75
N THR A 296 28.48 -1.48 8.62
CA THR A 296 28.55 -0.29 9.49
C THR A 296 27.75 -0.42 10.78
N LYS A 297 26.83 -1.40 10.86
CA LYS A 297 25.87 -1.58 11.95
C LYS A 297 24.83 -0.47 12.08
N ASP A 298 24.75 0.44 11.11
CA ASP A 298 23.73 1.50 11.10
C ASP A 298 22.32 0.88 11.00
N LEU A 299 21.40 1.42 11.78
CA LEU A 299 19.97 1.14 11.64
C LEU A 299 19.45 1.71 10.31
N VAL A 300 18.82 0.85 9.52
CA VAL A 300 18.21 1.18 8.22
C VAL A 300 16.71 1.29 8.33
N PHE A 301 16.09 0.48 9.20
CA PHE A 301 14.65 0.37 9.32
C PHE A 301 14.27 -0.23 10.67
N GLU A 302 13.22 0.33 11.29
CA GLU A 302 12.57 -0.22 12.47
C GLU A 302 11.06 -0.10 12.29
N THR A 303 10.33 -1.18 12.59
CA THR A 303 8.87 -1.17 12.64
C THR A 303 8.34 -2.19 13.63
N PHE A 304 7.05 -2.07 13.96
CA PHE A 304 6.31 -2.97 14.82
C PHE A 304 5.07 -3.43 14.07
N TYR A 305 5.00 -4.72 13.74
CA TYR A 305 3.79 -5.33 13.19
C TYR A 305 2.93 -5.81 14.34
N SER A 306 1.63 -5.57 14.30
CA SER A 306 0.72 -5.88 15.40
C SER A 306 -0.53 -6.57 14.91
N ILE A 307 -1.08 -7.45 15.76
CA ILE A 307 -2.47 -7.89 15.58
C ILE A 307 -3.43 -6.71 15.84
N GLY A 308 -4.59 -6.76 15.22
CA GLY A 308 -5.63 -5.73 15.33
C GLY A 308 -6.94 -6.23 14.76
N GLU A 309 -7.96 -5.37 14.72
CA GLU A 309 -9.24 -5.71 14.11
C GLU A 309 -9.04 -6.04 12.62
N GLY A 310 -9.21 -7.32 12.28
CA GLY A 310 -8.97 -7.85 10.94
C GLY A 310 -7.50 -7.94 10.52
N SER A 311 -6.53 -7.67 11.40
CA SER A 311 -5.09 -7.79 11.13
C SER A 311 -4.49 -8.94 11.93
N PHE A 312 -3.86 -9.89 11.24
CA PHE A 312 -3.32 -11.11 11.83
C PHE A 312 -1.86 -11.30 11.46
N LEU A 313 -1.01 -11.70 12.42
CA LEU A 313 0.39 -11.99 12.12
C LEU A 313 0.51 -13.30 11.35
N ILE A 314 1.22 -13.26 10.23
CA ILE A 314 1.54 -14.44 9.42
C ILE A 314 2.65 -15.26 10.09
N ASP A 315 2.53 -16.59 10.08
CA ASP A 315 3.54 -17.47 10.67
C ASP A 315 4.88 -17.39 9.91
N LEU A 316 6.00 -17.45 10.64
CA LEU A 316 7.35 -17.23 10.12
C LEU A 316 7.84 -18.35 9.19
N ASP A 317 7.20 -19.52 9.24
CA ASP A 317 7.48 -20.71 8.45
C ASP A 317 6.45 -20.94 7.33
N SER A 318 5.60 -19.94 7.06
CA SER A 318 4.61 -19.97 5.97
C SER A 318 5.24 -20.36 4.62
N ILE A 319 4.42 -20.97 3.76
CA ILE A 319 4.85 -21.48 2.45
C ILE A 319 4.19 -20.72 1.30
N GLY A 320 4.78 -20.82 0.11
CA GLY A 320 4.26 -20.16 -1.09
C GLY A 320 4.32 -18.64 -1.01
N TRP A 321 3.28 -17.97 -1.51
CA TRP A 321 3.19 -16.51 -1.55
C TRP A 321 3.02 -15.88 -0.17
N ARG A 322 2.43 -16.60 0.80
CA ARG A 322 2.24 -16.16 2.20
C ARG A 322 3.53 -16.06 3.03
N ARG A 323 4.70 -16.22 2.41
CA ARG A 323 5.99 -15.97 3.07
C ARG A 323 6.14 -14.48 3.38
N GLN A 324 7.06 -14.16 4.30
CA GLN A 324 7.62 -12.81 4.33
C GLN A 324 8.65 -12.67 3.21
N TRP A 325 8.69 -11.50 2.58
CA TRP A 325 9.54 -11.24 1.43
C TRP A 325 10.37 -9.97 1.63
N THR A 326 11.55 -9.95 1.04
CA THR A 326 12.39 -8.74 1.00
C THR A 326 13.24 -8.68 -0.26
N GLY A 327 13.70 -7.48 -0.62
CA GLY A 327 14.66 -7.28 -1.69
C GLY A 327 14.39 -6.03 -2.52
N ARG A 328 15.14 -5.84 -3.60
CA ARG A 328 15.00 -4.66 -4.48
C ARG A 328 13.88 -4.84 -5.49
N MET A 329 12.63 -4.83 -5.02
CA MET A 329 11.46 -5.08 -5.88
C MET A 329 11.29 -4.03 -6.99
N PHE A 330 11.48 -2.75 -6.66
CA PHE A 330 11.22 -1.65 -7.58
C PHE A 330 12.52 -1.02 -8.08
N LYS A 331 12.56 -0.62 -9.35
CA LYS A 331 13.66 0.14 -9.95
C LYS A 331 13.75 1.52 -9.29
N ASP A 332 14.98 1.98 -9.09
CA ASP A 332 15.27 3.34 -8.59
C ASP A 332 14.57 3.66 -7.25
N ARG A 333 14.37 2.61 -6.44
CA ARG A 333 13.75 2.67 -5.12
C ARG A 333 14.55 1.85 -4.10
N PRO A 334 14.45 2.17 -2.80
CA PRO A 334 15.02 1.34 -1.74
C PRO A 334 14.49 -0.10 -1.81
N SER A 335 15.24 -1.03 -1.22
CA SER A 335 14.75 -2.40 -0.96
C SER A 335 13.48 -2.36 -0.12
N VAL A 336 12.64 -3.37 -0.26
CA VAL A 336 11.36 -3.49 0.44
C VAL A 336 11.32 -4.69 1.39
N ILE A 337 10.35 -4.70 2.29
CA ILE A 337 9.98 -5.82 3.15
C ILE A 337 8.46 -5.85 3.34
N PHE A 338 7.84 -7.04 3.29
CA PHE A 338 6.38 -7.22 3.37
C PHE A 338 5.98 -8.67 3.66
N GLY A 339 4.67 -8.93 3.83
CA GLY A 339 4.11 -10.27 4.10
C GLY A 339 4.04 -10.67 5.57
N PHE A 340 4.02 -9.68 6.49
CA PHE A 340 3.98 -9.91 7.94
C PHE A 340 2.57 -9.98 8.51
N LEU A 341 1.61 -9.36 7.83
CA LEU A 341 0.22 -9.27 8.25
C LEU A 341 -0.68 -9.82 7.15
N TYR A 342 -1.70 -10.57 7.55
CA TYR A 342 -2.89 -10.81 6.76
C TYR A 342 -3.94 -9.79 7.17
N GLU A 343 -4.63 -9.21 6.19
CA GLU A 343 -5.57 -8.12 6.38
C GLU A 343 -6.95 -8.46 5.83
N SER A 344 -7.97 -8.43 6.68
CA SER A 344 -9.38 -8.69 6.32
C SER A 344 -10.14 -7.43 5.92
N TYR A 345 -9.78 -6.27 6.50
CA TYR A 345 -10.53 -5.00 6.35
C TYR A 345 -9.74 -3.87 5.71
N LYS A 346 -8.47 -4.12 5.34
CA LYS A 346 -7.62 -3.16 4.65
C LYS A 346 -6.68 -3.91 3.71
N CYS A 347 -5.95 -3.16 2.90
CA CYS A 347 -4.97 -3.73 2.00
C CYS A 347 -3.59 -3.82 2.66
N GLU A 348 -2.79 -4.79 2.21
CA GLU A 348 -1.42 -4.99 2.69
C GLU A 348 -0.50 -3.82 2.29
N ASP A 349 0.51 -3.58 3.14
CA ASP A 349 1.55 -2.59 2.90
C ASP A 349 2.86 -3.24 2.45
N ILE A 350 3.60 -2.53 1.60
CA ILE A 350 4.99 -2.81 1.23
C ILE A 350 5.88 -1.74 1.86
N ASP A 351 6.67 -2.11 2.86
CA ASP A 351 7.55 -1.17 3.54
C ASP A 351 8.85 -0.98 2.78
N PHE A 352 9.32 0.27 2.65
CA PHE A 352 10.67 0.55 2.18
C PHE A 352 11.66 0.49 3.33
N LEU A 353 12.75 -0.24 3.13
CA LEU A 353 13.89 -0.35 4.04
C LEU A 353 14.73 0.94 4.02
N LYS A 354 14.20 2.00 4.61
CA LYS A 354 14.89 3.28 4.83
C LYS A 354 14.33 4.03 6.04
N LEU A 355 15.08 5.05 6.46
CA LEU A 355 14.61 6.09 7.37
C LEU A 355 14.63 7.46 6.65
N PRO A 356 13.64 8.35 6.88
CA PRO A 356 12.43 8.10 7.66
C PRO A 356 11.53 7.04 7.02
N TYR A 357 10.70 6.40 7.85
CA TYR A 357 9.79 5.33 7.46
C TYR A 357 8.88 5.75 6.30
N SER A 358 8.68 4.84 5.34
CA SER A 358 7.75 5.03 4.23
C SER A 358 7.31 3.69 3.67
N LYS A 359 6.13 3.64 3.08
CA LYS A 359 5.51 2.43 2.55
C LYS A 359 4.71 2.71 1.28
N ILE A 360 4.28 1.65 0.61
CA ILE A 360 3.22 1.67 -0.41
C ILE A 360 2.10 0.78 0.11
N THR A 361 0.87 1.31 0.18
CA THR A 361 -0.32 0.50 0.40
C THR A 361 -0.79 -0.05 -0.94
N ILE A 362 -0.99 -1.36 -1.02
CA ILE A 362 -1.51 -2.01 -2.22
C ILE A 362 -2.97 -1.59 -2.42
N SER A 363 -3.37 -1.27 -3.63
CA SER A 363 -4.77 -1.05 -4.02
C SER A 363 -5.42 -2.39 -4.31
N CYS A 364 -6.10 -2.95 -3.31
CA CYS A 364 -6.77 -4.25 -3.36
C CYS A 364 -8.29 -4.14 -3.50
N ASP A 365 -8.86 -2.93 -3.52
CA ASP A 365 -10.31 -2.70 -3.58
C ASP A 365 -11.07 -3.54 -2.56
N ASN A 366 -10.86 -3.23 -1.27
CA ASN A 366 -11.43 -3.98 -0.15
C ASN A 366 -12.92 -3.68 0.12
N ARG A 367 -13.68 -3.37 -0.93
CA ARG A 367 -15.14 -3.24 -0.85
C ARG A 367 -15.71 -4.65 -0.96
N GLY A 368 -15.87 -5.28 0.19
CA GLY A 368 -16.44 -6.62 0.39
C GLY A 368 -17.58 -6.61 1.39
#